data_AF-B6Q2N9-F1
#
_entry.id   AF-B6Q2N9-F1
#
_cell.length_a   1.000
_cell.length_b   1.000
_cell.length_c   1.000
_cell.angle_alpha   90.00
_cell.angle_beta   90.00
_cell.angle_gamma   90.00
#
_symmetry.space_group_name_H-M   'P 1'
#
loop_
_entity.id
_entity.type
_entity.pdbx_description
1 polymer ?
#
loop_
_entity_poly.entity_id
_entity_poly.type
_entity_poly.pdbx_seq_one_letter_code
_entity_poly.pdbx_strand_id
1 'polypeptide(L)'
;MTATLRRTFRYPGEDDSYGGETREELDEQEQEDIIKNLQQKNEMDNRFYQRVFAVMPLVGIIAYIPGLFSSSATAGQRLIYTICILSLSATAYIMQSNAFSVRMDSARPILATTDRNTWPPKALSEENRRYLMLANSFLCALLALGSLYTVDMVLYLLPVVFLAIISLARRVITEVDVGELEKLQYEYKGA
;
A
#
# COMPACT_ATOMS: atom_id res chain seq x y z
N MET A 1 23.31 -26.27 -39.27
CA MET A 1 22.76 -25.07 -38.60
C MET A 1 21.26 -25.26 -38.49
N THR A 2 20.77 -25.69 -37.33
CA THR A 2 19.34 -25.95 -37.08
C THR A 2 18.77 -24.76 -36.31
N ALA A 3 17.99 -23.93 -37.00
CA ALA A 3 17.31 -22.79 -36.40
C ALA A 3 16.04 -23.29 -35.67
N THR A 4 16.06 -23.23 -34.35
CA THR A 4 14.91 -23.56 -33.50
C THR A 4 13.93 -22.38 -33.52
N LEU A 5 12.82 -22.51 -34.23
CA LEU A 5 11.72 -21.53 -34.25
C LEU A 5 11.08 -21.45 -32.85
N ARG A 6 11.23 -20.29 -32.19
CA ARG A 6 10.44 -19.95 -31.00
C ARG A 6 8.97 -19.87 -31.42
N ARG A 7 8.15 -20.78 -30.91
CA ARG A 7 6.68 -20.66 -30.95
C ARG A 7 6.30 -19.34 -30.29
N THR A 8 5.82 -18.40 -31.11
CA THR A 8 5.04 -17.26 -30.63
C THR A 8 3.74 -17.77 -30.01
N PHE A 9 3.29 -17.09 -28.96
CA PHE A 9 2.04 -17.36 -28.27
C PHE A 9 0.89 -17.43 -29.27
N ARG A 10 0.32 -18.63 -29.45
CA ARG A 10 -0.88 -18.88 -30.24
C ARG A 10 -2.07 -18.55 -29.35
N TYR A 11 -2.77 -17.47 -29.68
CA TYR A 11 -4.05 -17.16 -29.05
C TYR A 11 -5.10 -18.17 -29.55
N PRO A 12 -5.97 -18.70 -28.66
CA PRO A 12 -7.07 -19.55 -29.09
C PRO A 12 -8.09 -18.68 -29.83
N GLY A 13 -8.15 -18.80 -31.16
CA GLY A 13 -9.06 -18.01 -32.00
C GLY A 13 -8.80 -18.07 -33.50
N GLU A 14 -7.65 -18.57 -33.94
CA GLU A 14 -7.34 -18.72 -35.36
C GLU A 14 -7.54 -20.19 -35.79
N ASP A 15 -8.79 -20.56 -36.08
CA ASP A 15 -9.13 -21.57 -37.10
C ASP A 15 -10.56 -21.27 -37.59
N ASP A 16 -10.66 -21.03 -38.89
CA ASP A 16 -11.78 -20.40 -39.58
C ASP A 16 -13.08 -21.24 -39.57
N SER A 17 -14.19 -20.63 -39.13
CA SER A 17 -15.52 -21.02 -39.59
C SER A 17 -16.39 -19.78 -39.73
N TYR A 18 -16.79 -19.52 -40.97
CA TYR A 18 -17.80 -18.55 -41.38
C TYR A 18 -19.05 -18.59 -40.47
N GLY A 19 -19.11 -17.64 -39.56
CA GLY A 19 -20.21 -17.38 -38.64
C GLY A 19 -19.84 -16.13 -37.89
N GLY A 20 -20.42 -14.99 -38.29
CA GLY A 20 -20.08 -13.68 -37.76
C GLY A 20 -20.39 -13.54 -36.27
N GLU A 21 -19.47 -14.00 -35.42
CA GLU A 21 -19.20 -13.34 -34.16
C GLU A 21 -18.25 -12.19 -34.49
N THR A 22 -18.82 -11.15 -35.10
CA THR A 22 -18.31 -9.79 -34.96
C THR A 22 -17.88 -9.64 -33.51
N ARG A 23 -16.57 -9.52 -33.27
CA ARG A 23 -16.10 -8.93 -32.02
C ARG A 23 -16.94 -7.68 -31.84
N GLU A 24 -17.74 -7.65 -30.79
CA GLU A 24 -18.52 -6.49 -30.43
C GLU A 24 -17.47 -5.42 -30.10
N GLU A 25 -17.12 -4.62 -31.11
CA GLU A 25 -16.27 -3.46 -30.96
C GLU A 25 -17.02 -2.56 -29.99
N LEU A 26 -16.65 -2.60 -28.72
CA LEU A 26 -17.26 -1.75 -27.70
C LEU A 26 -17.21 -0.32 -28.20
N ASP A 27 -18.36 0.34 -28.19
CA ASP A 27 -18.44 1.76 -28.46
C ASP A 27 -17.47 2.50 -27.51
N GLU A 28 -16.82 3.55 -28.01
CA GLU A 28 -15.82 4.30 -27.24
C GLU A 28 -16.42 4.80 -25.91
N GLN A 29 -17.71 5.10 -25.93
CA GLN A 29 -18.51 5.44 -24.74
C GLN A 29 -18.60 4.29 -23.72
N GLU A 30 -18.86 3.05 -24.14
CA GLU A 30 -18.94 1.91 -23.23
C GLU A 30 -17.56 1.56 -22.64
N GLN A 31 -16.50 1.69 -23.44
CA GLN A 31 -15.14 1.49 -22.97
C GLN A 31 -14.74 2.53 -21.90
N GLU A 32 -15.08 3.81 -22.10
CA GLU A 32 -14.87 4.85 -21.10
C GLU A 32 -15.62 4.55 -19.78
N ASP A 33 -16.85 4.09 -19.87
CA ASP A 33 -17.67 3.78 -18.70
C ASP A 33 -17.13 2.56 -17.93
N ILE A 34 -16.57 1.57 -18.62
CA ILE A 34 -15.87 0.45 -17.99
C ILE A 34 -14.59 0.93 -17.30
N ILE A 35 -13.78 1.76 -17.96
CA ILE A 35 -12.55 2.31 -17.38
C ILE A 35 -12.88 3.10 -16.11
N LYS A 36 -13.89 3.98 -16.16
CA LYS A 36 -14.34 4.77 -15.01
C LYS A 36 -14.82 3.88 -13.86
N ASN A 37 -15.60 2.84 -14.15
CA ASN A 37 -16.05 1.88 -13.14
C ASN A 37 -14.88 1.12 -12.51
N LEU A 38 -13.91 0.67 -13.32
CA LEU A 38 -12.72 -0.03 -12.84
C LEU A 38 -11.85 0.87 -11.96
N GLN A 39 -11.67 2.13 -12.35
CA GLN A 39 -10.94 3.12 -11.55
C GLN A 39 -11.64 3.38 -10.21
N GLN A 40 -12.94 3.66 -10.23
CA GLN A 40 -13.71 3.90 -9.00
C GLN A 40 -13.67 2.69 -8.05
N LYS A 41 -13.79 1.48 -8.62
CA LYS A 41 -13.72 0.25 -7.84
C LYS A 41 -12.33 0.02 -7.25
N ASN A 42 -11.27 0.22 -8.05
CA ASN A 42 -9.89 0.09 -7.57
C ASN A 42 -9.59 1.11 -6.45
N GLU A 43 -10.04 2.36 -6.59
CA GLU A 43 -9.87 3.36 -5.54
C GLU A 43 -10.60 2.99 -4.25
N MET A 44 -11.84 2.50 -4.35
CA MET A 44 -12.61 2.07 -3.19
C MET A 44 -11.91 0.93 -2.46
N ASP A 45 -11.46 -0.08 -3.20
CA ASP A 45 -10.80 -1.25 -2.65
C ASP A 45 -9.44 -0.85 -2.03
N ASN A 46 -8.66 0.01 -2.69
CA ASN A 46 -7.41 0.53 -2.16
C ASN A 46 -7.61 1.30 -0.84
N ARG A 47 -8.64 2.15 -0.75
CA ARG A 47 -8.98 2.85 0.51
C ARG A 47 -9.34 1.88 1.62
N PHE A 48 -10.08 0.82 1.31
CA PHE A 48 -10.43 -0.20 2.28
C PHE A 48 -9.17 -0.90 2.82
N TYR A 49 -8.28 -1.38 1.93
CA TYR A 49 -7.04 -2.03 2.33
C TYR A 49 -6.14 -1.12 3.16
N GLN A 50 -6.00 0.15 2.76
CA GLN A 50 -5.21 1.12 3.51
C GLN A 50 -5.72 1.30 4.95
N ARG A 51 -7.04 1.37 5.14
CA ARG A 51 -7.64 1.49 6.47
C ARG A 51 -7.45 0.21 7.30
N VAL A 52 -7.67 -0.96 6.70
CA VAL A 52 -7.48 -2.25 7.38
C VAL A 52 -6.03 -2.41 7.85
N PHE A 53 -5.06 -2.20 6.95
CA PHE A 53 -3.65 -2.31 7.30
C PHE A 53 -3.17 -1.25 8.31
N ALA A 54 -3.81 -0.08 8.39
CA ALA A 54 -3.50 0.91 9.43
C ALA A 54 -4.02 0.50 10.82
N VAL A 55 -5.16 -0.21 10.89
CA VAL A 55 -5.74 -0.68 12.17
C VAL A 55 -5.00 -1.90 12.72
N MET A 56 -4.45 -2.76 11.86
CA MET A 56 -3.78 -3.99 12.27
C MET A 56 -2.64 -3.79 13.30
N PRO A 57 -1.67 -2.87 13.11
CA PRO A 57 -0.67 -2.56 14.14
C PRO A 57 -1.27 -2.01 15.43
N LEU A 58 -2.36 -1.25 15.36
CA LEU A 58 -3.04 -0.69 16.53
C LEU A 58 -3.69 -1.78 17.38
N VAL A 59 -4.25 -2.82 16.74
CA VAL A 59 -4.72 -4.01 17.46
C VAL A 59 -3.56 -4.73 18.13
N GLY A 60 -2.39 -4.79 17.48
CA GLY A 60 -1.16 -5.35 18.05
C GLY A 60 -0.70 -4.66 19.35
N ILE A 61 -1.01 -3.37 19.53
CA ILE A 61 -0.69 -2.63 20.76
C ILE A 61 -1.34 -3.26 22.00
N ILE A 62 -2.51 -3.88 21.84
CA ILE A 62 -3.27 -4.48 22.95
C ILE A 62 -2.45 -5.56 23.66
N ALA A 63 -1.59 -6.29 22.94
CA ALA A 63 -0.74 -7.33 23.51
C ALA A 63 0.27 -6.79 24.55
N TYR A 64 0.63 -5.51 24.49
CA TYR A 64 1.61 -4.89 25.39
C TYR A 64 0.98 -4.19 26.60
N ILE A 65 -0.33 -3.96 26.58
CA ILE A 65 -1.05 -3.27 27.66
C ILE A 65 -0.88 -3.99 29.02
N PRO A 66 -1.08 -5.33 29.12
CA PRO A 66 -0.92 -6.02 30.41
C PRO A 66 0.51 -5.89 30.97
N GLY A 67 1.51 -5.94 30.09
CA GLY A 67 2.91 -5.80 30.46
C GLY A 67 3.26 -4.41 30.99
N LEU A 68 2.56 -3.37 30.52
CA LEU A 68 2.77 -1.99 30.97
C LEU A 68 2.32 -1.78 32.42
N PHE A 69 1.19 -2.39 32.80
CA PHE A 69 0.56 -2.23 34.11
C PHE A 69 0.92 -3.33 35.12
N SER A 70 1.66 -4.35 34.71
CA SER A 70 2.08 -5.42 35.61
C SER A 70 3.04 -4.89 36.68
N SER A 71 2.70 -5.14 37.94
CA SER A 71 3.54 -4.81 39.11
C SER A 71 4.85 -5.58 39.13
N SER A 72 4.91 -6.74 38.47
CA SER A 72 6.11 -7.58 38.37
C SER A 72 7.08 -7.13 37.27
N ALA A 73 6.68 -6.22 36.38
CA ALA A 73 7.52 -5.77 35.28
C ALA A 73 8.62 -4.82 35.76
N THR A 74 9.85 -5.09 35.35
CA THR A 74 11.00 -4.20 35.58
C THR A 74 10.85 -2.90 34.78
N ALA A 75 11.53 -1.83 35.21
CA ALA A 75 11.53 -0.56 34.47
C ALA A 75 12.02 -0.73 33.01
N GLY A 76 13.03 -1.58 32.79
CA GLY A 76 13.52 -1.89 31.44
C GLY A 76 12.48 -2.57 30.56
N GLN A 77 11.73 -3.54 31.08
CA GLN A 77 10.65 -4.20 30.33
C GLN A 77 9.53 -3.22 29.95
N ARG A 78 9.16 -2.32 30.87
CA ARG A 78 8.17 -1.27 30.58
C ARG A 78 8.64 -0.33 29.48
N LEU A 79 9.92 0.08 29.49
CA LEU A 79 10.50 0.89 28.42
C LEU A 79 10.43 0.17 27.07
N ILE A 80 10.76 -1.12 27.03
CA ILE A 80 10.70 -1.91 25.80
C ILE A 80 9.25 -1.99 25.29
N TYR A 81 8.28 -2.25 26.16
CA TYR A 81 6.87 -2.22 25.77
C TYR A 81 6.45 -0.85 25.23
N THR A 82 6.88 0.25 25.85
CA THR A 82 6.59 1.59 25.31
C THR A 82 7.22 1.82 23.94
N ILE A 83 8.44 1.31 23.69
CA ILE A 83 9.12 1.39 22.39
C ILE A 83 8.37 0.56 21.34
N CYS A 84 7.91 -0.65 21.67
CA CYS A 84 7.09 -1.47 20.77
C CYS A 84 5.78 -0.77 20.40
N ILE A 85 5.09 -0.19 21.40
CA ILE A 85 3.84 0.56 21.17
C ILE A 85 4.09 1.79 20.28
N LEU A 86 5.17 2.54 20.54
CA LEU A 86 5.54 3.69 19.73
C LEU A 86 5.87 3.28 18.29
N SER A 87 6.59 2.17 18.11
CA SER A 87 6.92 1.63 16.79
C SER A 87 5.68 1.18 16.01
N LEU A 88 4.74 0.48 16.66
CA LEU A 88 3.46 0.09 16.03
C LEU A 88 2.60 1.30 15.67
N SER A 89 2.54 2.30 16.56
CA SER A 89 1.84 3.56 16.31
C SER A 89 2.46 4.33 15.15
N ALA A 90 3.79 4.41 15.10
CA ALA A 90 4.52 5.00 13.98
C ALA A 90 4.24 4.24 12.68
N THR A 91 4.18 2.91 12.70
CA THR A 91 3.88 2.09 11.53
C THR A 91 2.46 2.32 11.01
N ALA A 92 1.46 2.40 11.91
CA ALA A 92 0.09 2.75 11.55
C ALA A 92 -0.01 4.17 10.96
N TYR A 93 0.71 5.13 11.56
CA TYR A 93 0.76 6.51 11.08
C TYR A 93 1.44 6.63 9.70
N ILE A 94 2.52 5.87 9.47
CA ILE A 94 3.14 5.76 8.14
C ILE A 94 2.11 5.29 7.12
N MET A 95 1.37 4.21 7.40
CA MET A 95 0.35 3.70 6.47
C MET A 95 -0.72 4.76 6.17
N GLN A 96 -1.21 5.45 7.20
CA GLN A 96 -2.26 6.47 7.06
C GLN A 96 -1.80 7.72 6.31
N SER A 97 -0.56 8.17 6.52
CA SER A 97 -0.01 9.35 5.81
C SER A 97 0.09 9.14 4.29
N ASN A 98 0.27 7.91 3.81
CA ASN A 98 0.30 7.62 2.37
C ASN A 98 -1.09 7.69 1.73
N ALA A 99 -2.14 7.29 2.45
CA ALA A 99 -3.53 7.44 1.99
C ALA A 99 -3.86 8.91 1.69
N PHE A 100 -3.23 9.83 2.43
CA PHE A 100 -3.36 11.26 2.18
C PHE A 100 -2.56 11.74 0.95
N SER A 101 -1.33 11.25 0.77
CA SER A 101 -0.43 11.66 -0.33
C SER A 101 -0.92 11.17 -1.70
N VAL A 102 -1.28 9.89 -1.83
CA VAL A 102 -1.81 9.32 -3.09
C VAL A 102 -3.10 10.01 -3.53
N ARG A 103 -3.96 10.39 -2.58
CA ARG A 103 -5.20 11.15 -2.86
C ARG A 103 -4.94 12.56 -3.39
N MET A 104 -3.81 13.17 -3.03
CA MET A 104 -3.46 14.53 -3.44
C MET A 104 -2.87 14.56 -4.86
N ASP A 105 -2.21 13.48 -5.28
CA ASP A 105 -1.72 13.30 -6.65
C ASP A 105 -2.83 12.75 -7.58
N SER A 106 -3.68 11.84 -7.12
CA SER A 106 -4.80 11.31 -7.93
C SER A 106 -5.94 12.32 -8.12
N ALA A 107 -6.02 13.36 -7.29
CA ALA A 107 -6.93 14.49 -7.49
C ALA A 107 -6.39 15.55 -8.47
N ARG A 108 -5.18 15.37 -9.04
CA ARG A 108 -4.56 16.30 -9.99
C ARG A 108 -4.83 16.08 -11.48
N PRO A 109 -5.61 15.11 -11.98
CA PRO A 109 -6.16 15.22 -13.32
C PRO A 109 -7.59 15.79 -13.22
N ILE A 110 -7.81 16.92 -13.90
CA ILE A 110 -9.11 17.47 -14.38
C ILE A 110 -9.69 18.71 -13.65
N LEU A 111 -9.41 19.01 -12.38
CA LEU A 111 -9.96 20.22 -11.73
C LEU A 111 -8.88 21.18 -11.22
N ALA A 112 -8.16 21.80 -12.15
CA ALA A 112 -7.42 23.05 -11.90
C ALA A 112 -8.38 24.25 -11.82
N THR A 113 -9.44 24.16 -11.01
CA THR A 113 -10.19 25.32 -10.53
C THR A 113 -10.10 25.33 -9.02
N THR A 114 -9.02 25.96 -8.57
CA THR A 114 -8.80 26.54 -7.25
C THR A 114 -10.07 26.70 -6.43
N ASP A 115 -10.29 25.82 -5.45
CA ASP A 115 -10.92 26.20 -4.20
C ASP A 115 -9.89 26.05 -3.08
N ARG A 116 -9.43 27.20 -2.61
CA ARG A 116 -8.24 27.40 -1.77
C ARG A 116 -8.53 27.26 -0.28
N ASN A 117 -9.75 26.84 0.10
CA ASN A 117 -10.26 26.94 1.46
C ASN A 117 -10.47 25.62 2.21
N THR A 118 -10.20 24.45 1.61
CA THR A 118 -10.13 23.20 2.38
C THR A 118 -8.71 23.05 2.91
N TRP A 119 -8.47 23.55 4.12
CA TRP A 119 -7.22 23.34 4.86
C TRP A 119 -6.96 21.83 4.92
N PRO A 120 -5.96 21.27 4.22
CA PRO A 120 -5.65 19.86 4.39
C PRO A 120 -5.04 19.69 5.79
N PRO A 121 -5.40 18.65 6.56
CA PRO A 121 -4.60 18.28 7.72
C PRO A 121 -3.15 18.14 7.24
N LYS A 122 -2.20 18.86 7.85
CA LYS A 122 -0.80 18.91 7.41
C LYS A 122 -0.31 17.51 7.04
N ALA A 123 -0.24 17.20 5.74
CA ALA A 123 0.47 16.04 5.26
C ALA A 123 1.90 16.15 5.78
N LEU A 124 2.45 15.07 6.32
CA LEU A 124 3.89 15.03 6.57
C LEU A 124 4.59 15.37 5.26
N SER A 125 5.56 16.29 5.30
CA SER A 125 6.45 16.47 4.15
C SER A 125 7.12 15.14 3.82
N GLU A 126 7.35 14.90 2.54
CA GLU A 126 7.97 13.66 2.04
C GLU A 126 9.31 13.36 2.74
N GLU A 127 10.06 14.40 3.10
CA GLU A 127 11.29 14.32 3.88
C GLU A 127 11.03 13.77 5.29
N ASN A 128 10.10 14.37 6.05
CA ASN A 128 9.77 13.94 7.41
C ASN A 128 9.24 12.50 7.43
N ARG A 129 8.47 12.13 6.40
CA ARG A 129 7.98 10.76 6.22
C ARG A 129 9.14 9.77 6.05
N ARG A 130 10.13 10.10 5.23
CA ARG A 130 11.31 9.26 5.01
C ARG A 130 12.14 9.10 6.28
N TYR A 131 12.36 10.19 7.03
CA TYR A 131 13.03 10.13 8.33
C TYR A 131 12.28 9.25 9.32
N LEU A 132 10.96 9.35 9.40
CA LEU A 132 10.15 8.56 10.31
C LEU A 132 10.18 7.07 9.96
N MET A 133 10.15 6.71 8.66
CA MET A 133 10.35 5.32 8.22
C MET A 133 11.74 4.78 8.58
N LEU A 134 12.80 5.56 8.35
CA LEU A 134 14.17 5.15 8.67
C LEU A 134 14.35 4.97 10.18
N ALA A 135 13.87 5.93 10.99
CA ALA A 135 13.92 5.85 12.44
C ALA A 135 13.14 4.63 12.98
N ASN A 136 11.93 4.39 12.47
CA ASN A 136 11.12 3.24 12.88
C ASN A 136 11.74 1.91 12.42
N SER A 137 12.36 1.88 11.24
CA SER A 137 13.12 0.72 10.76
C SER A 137 14.34 0.42 11.64
N PHE A 138 15.07 1.46 12.06
CA PHE A 138 16.20 1.32 12.97
C PHE A 138 15.76 0.78 14.34
N LEU A 139 14.66 1.31 14.89
CA LEU A 139 14.06 0.81 16.12
C LEU A 139 13.64 -0.67 16.00
N CYS A 140 12.99 -1.05 14.90
CA CYS A 140 12.64 -2.45 14.66
C CYS A 140 13.87 -3.36 14.56
N ALA A 141 14.96 -2.91 13.94
CA ALA A 141 16.20 -3.68 13.87
C ALA A 141 16.81 -3.90 15.27
N LEU A 142 16.78 -2.88 16.14
CA LEU A 142 17.22 -3.00 17.52
C LEU A 142 16.33 -3.97 18.32
N LEU A 143 15.01 -3.92 18.13
CA LEU A 143 14.08 -4.86 18.77
C LEU A 143 14.32 -6.30 18.30
N ALA A 144 14.53 -6.51 17.00
CA ALA A 144 14.89 -7.82 16.44
C ALA A 144 16.20 -8.36 17.01
N LEU A 145 17.21 -7.49 17.16
CA LEU A 145 18.47 -7.87 17.79
C LEU A 145 18.29 -8.20 19.27
N GLY A 146 17.52 -7.40 20.00
CA GLY A 146 17.16 -7.65 21.40
C GLY A 146 16.42 -8.97 21.58
N SER A 147 15.59 -9.35 20.59
CA SER A 147 14.85 -10.61 20.59
C SER A 147 15.72 -11.86 20.63
N LEU A 148 17.00 -11.78 20.26
CA LEU A 148 17.93 -12.92 20.34
C LEU A 148 18.36 -13.25 21.78
N TYR A 149 18.15 -12.30 22.70
CA TYR A 149 18.58 -12.39 24.10
C TYR A 149 17.41 -12.54 25.07
N THR A 150 16.16 -12.62 24.58
CA THR A 150 14.96 -12.67 25.41
C THR A 150 14.14 -13.92 25.14
N VAL A 151 13.44 -14.40 26.18
CA VAL A 151 12.49 -15.52 26.07
C VAL A 151 11.19 -15.09 25.39
N ASP A 152 10.80 -13.82 25.50
CA ASP A 152 9.58 -13.26 24.91
C ASP A 152 9.79 -12.82 23.45
N MET A 153 10.45 -13.67 22.65
CA MET A 153 10.83 -13.40 21.25
C MET A 153 9.67 -12.89 20.39
N VAL A 154 8.48 -13.47 20.59
CA VAL A 154 7.27 -13.13 19.81
C VAL A 154 6.86 -11.66 20.00
N LEU A 155 6.90 -11.15 21.23
CA LEU A 155 6.52 -9.77 21.53
C LEU A 155 7.53 -8.76 20.98
N TYR A 156 8.80 -9.14 20.83
CA TYR A 156 9.84 -8.28 20.27
C TYR A 156 9.81 -8.26 18.75
N LEU A 157 9.43 -9.38 18.12
CA LEU A 157 9.32 -9.49 16.67
C LEU A 157 8.02 -8.93 16.11
N LEU A 158 6.95 -8.84 16.90
CA LEU A 158 5.65 -8.38 16.42
C LEU A 158 5.69 -7.00 15.71
N PRO A 159 6.38 -5.95 16.21
CA PRO A 159 6.50 -4.67 15.50
C PRO A 159 7.31 -4.80 14.19
N VAL A 160 8.32 -5.66 14.18
CA VAL A 160 9.16 -5.96 13.00
C VAL A 160 8.31 -6.59 11.90
N VAL A 161 7.49 -7.57 12.27
CA VAL A 161 6.58 -8.27 11.35
C VAL A 161 5.56 -7.29 10.77
N PHE A 162 4.91 -6.46 11.60
CA PHE A 162 3.96 -5.47 11.09
C PHE A 162 4.61 -4.43 10.18
N LEU A 163 5.82 -3.97 10.49
CA LEU A 163 6.56 -3.05 9.63
C LEU A 163 6.88 -3.69 8.28
N ALA A 164 7.29 -4.96 8.26
CA ALA A 164 7.55 -5.70 7.03
C ALA A 164 6.27 -5.89 6.19
N ILE A 165 5.17 -6.31 6.83
CA ILE A 165 3.86 -6.49 6.17
C ILE A 165 3.40 -5.16 5.57
N ILE A 166 3.46 -4.06 6.31
CA ILE A 166 3.03 -2.75 5.83
C ILE A 166 3.94 -2.23 4.71
N SER A 167 5.25 -2.46 4.80
CA SER A 167 6.17 -2.10 3.72
C SER A 167 5.86 -2.86 2.43
N LEU A 168 5.53 -4.16 2.54
CA LEU A 168 5.13 -4.97 1.39
C LEU A 168 3.76 -4.56 0.84
N ALA A 169 2.76 -4.38 1.70
CA ALA A 169 1.42 -3.95 1.31
C ALA A 169 1.47 -2.61 0.56
N ARG A 170 2.29 -1.67 1.04
CA ARG A 170 2.52 -0.38 0.37
C ARG A 170 3.17 -0.54 -0.99
N ARG A 171 4.17 -1.41 -1.09
CA ARG A 171 4.83 -1.70 -2.35
C ARG A 171 3.82 -2.21 -3.37
N VAL A 172 2.99 -3.18 -2.99
CA VAL A 172 1.92 -3.72 -3.85
C VAL A 172 0.91 -2.64 -4.25
N ILE A 173 0.43 -1.84 -3.30
CA ILE A 173 -0.53 -0.75 -3.58
C ILE A 173 0.05 0.32 -4.54
N THR A 174 1.36 0.53 -4.50
CA THR A 174 2.05 1.53 -5.35
C THR A 174 2.44 0.95 -6.71
N GLU A 175 2.76 -0.35 -6.77
CA GLU A 175 3.09 -1.07 -8.00
C GLU A 175 1.85 -1.40 -8.85
N VAL A 176 0.64 -1.37 -8.29
CA VAL A 176 -0.61 -1.39 -9.08
C VAL A 176 -0.73 -0.05 -9.80
N ASP A 177 -0.25 -0.07 -11.03
CA ASP A 177 0.37 1.04 -11.74
C ASP A 177 -0.61 2.12 -12.20
N VAL A 178 -0.56 3.27 -11.54
CA VAL A 178 -1.26 4.49 -11.97
C VAL A 178 -0.72 4.98 -13.33
N GLY A 179 0.54 4.65 -13.66
CA GLY A 179 1.21 5.03 -14.90
C GLY A 179 0.80 4.17 -16.11
N GLU A 180 0.44 2.90 -15.90
CA GLU A 180 -0.08 2.05 -16.98
C GLU A 180 -1.50 2.49 -17.37
N LEU A 181 -2.31 2.93 -16.41
CA LEU A 181 -3.61 3.56 -16.62
C LEU A 181 -3.50 4.91 -17.36
N GLU A 182 -2.54 5.74 -16.99
CA GLU A 182 -2.29 7.02 -17.66
C GLU A 182 -1.74 6.81 -19.08
N LYS A 183 -0.86 5.83 -19.27
CA LYS A 183 -0.36 5.45 -20.59
C LYS A 183 -1.47 4.93 -21.50
N LEU A 184 -2.37 4.07 -21.00
CA LEU A 184 -3.54 3.61 -21.76
C LEU A 184 -4.47 4.79 -22.14
N GLN A 185 -4.62 5.78 -21.25
CA GLN A 185 -5.37 7.00 -21.56
C GLN A 185 -4.70 7.85 -22.66
N TYR A 186 -3.37 8.00 -22.62
CA TYR A 186 -2.62 8.79 -23.61
C TYR A 186 -2.46 8.10 -24.96
N GLU A 187 -2.24 6.77 -24.95
CA GLU A 187 -2.11 5.96 -26.16
C GLU A 187 -3.44 5.90 -26.93
N TYR A 188 -4.57 6.03 -26.23
CA TYR A 188 -5.89 6.17 -26.85
C TYR A 188 -6.18 7.58 -27.38
N LYS A 189 -5.79 8.65 -26.65
CA LYS A 189 -5.99 10.04 -27.11
C LYS A 189 -5.10 10.47 -28.29
N GLY A 190 -4.03 9.72 -28.55
CA GLY A 190 -3.03 10.01 -29.59
C GLY A 190 -3.09 9.10 -30.81
N ALA A 191 -4.05 8.16 -30.86
CA ALA A 191 -4.35 7.31 -32.01
C ALA A 191 -5.53 7.87 -32.80
#